data_AF-A0A4Q2UL39-F1
#
_entry.id   AF-A0A4Q2UL39-F1
#
_cell.length_a   1.000
_cell.length_b   1.000
_cell.length_c   1.000
_cell.angle_alpha   90.00
_cell.angle_beta   90.00
_cell.angle_gamma   90.00
#
_symmetry.space_group_name_H-M   'P 1'
#
loop_
_entity.id
_entity.type
_entity.pdbx_description
1 polymer ?
#
loop_
_entity_poly.entity_id
_entity_poly.type
_entity_poly.pdbx_seq_one_letter_code
_entity_poly.pdbx_strand_id
1 'polypeptide(L)'
;MRSTRDFLTGIITGVVIGILTAPRSGKETREKLTEEANKRSGDLKDQWEKGVAQVKEGYEQAKTQVNQYADKAKDQLNQYKGQAEAEYNKEKVKSQYNDKVDELADDAQSGIENTKDSFKVN
;
A
#
# COMPACT_ATOMS: atom_id res chain seq x y z
N MET A 1 18.31 5.64 7.87
CA MET A 1 17.14 5.57 6.95
C MET A 1 16.49 4.18 7.02
N ARG A 2 15.87 3.80 8.15
CA ARG A 2 15.17 2.50 8.29
C ARG A 2 13.67 2.58 7.99
N SER A 3 13.01 3.69 8.35
CA SER A 3 11.54 3.84 8.27
C SER A 3 10.92 3.62 6.89
N THR A 4 11.60 3.94 5.78
CA THR A 4 11.00 3.79 4.45
C THR A 4 10.88 2.33 4.03
N ARG A 5 11.83 1.47 4.42
CA ARG A 5 11.79 0.02 4.13
C ARG A 5 10.66 -0.63 4.94
N ASP A 6 10.62 -0.35 6.24
CA ASP A 6 9.60 -0.92 7.14
C ASP A 6 8.16 -0.51 6.73
N PHE A 7 7.99 0.72 6.24
CA PHE A 7 6.70 1.20 5.74
C PHE A 7 6.27 0.51 4.43
N LEU A 8 7.19 0.33 3.48
CA LEU A 8 6.93 -0.38 2.22
C LEU A 8 6.58 -1.86 2.47
N THR A 9 7.34 -2.50 3.36
CA THR A 9 7.05 -3.87 3.83
C THR A 9 5.66 -3.97 4.42
N GLY A 10 5.30 -3.05 5.32
CA GLY A 10 3.97 -3.02 5.94
C GLY A 10 2.82 -2.86 4.93
N ILE A 11 2.96 -2.01 3.92
CA ILE A 11 1.94 -1.85 2.86
C ILE A 11 1.80 -3.14 2.04
N ILE A 12 2.90 -3.74 1.61
CA ILE A 12 2.89 -4.92 0.75
C ILE A 12 2.30 -6.12 1.51
N THR A 13 2.75 -6.36 2.73
CA THR A 13 2.18 -7.38 3.61
C THR A 13 0.68 -7.13 3.86
N GLY A 14 0.27 -5.88 4.06
CA GLY A 14 -1.14 -5.51 4.23
C GLY A 14 -2.00 -5.79 2.99
N VAL A 15 -1.50 -5.52 1.79
CA VAL A 15 -2.19 -5.84 0.52
C VAL A 15 -2.31 -7.35 0.32
N VAL A 16 -1.24 -8.09 0.57
CA VAL A 16 -1.24 -9.56 0.47
C VAL A 16 -2.23 -10.17 1.45
N ILE A 17 -2.20 -9.75 2.72
CA ILE A 17 -3.17 -10.19 3.73
C ILE A 17 -4.58 -9.79 3.32
N GLY A 18 -4.81 -8.56 2.84
CA GLY A 18 -6.14 -8.10 2.42
C GLY A 18 -6.71 -8.89 1.24
N ILE A 19 -5.87 -9.24 0.26
CA ILE A 19 -6.25 -10.08 -0.87
C ILE A 19 -6.50 -11.53 -0.43
N LEU A 20 -5.64 -12.10 0.42
CA LEU A 20 -5.80 -13.47 0.94
C LEU A 20 -6.97 -13.61 1.92
N THR A 21 -7.30 -12.52 2.65
CA THR A 21 -8.39 -12.46 3.65
C THR A 21 -9.72 -12.02 3.04
N ALA A 22 -9.85 -11.96 1.71
CA ALA A 22 -11.14 -11.76 1.05
C ALA A 22 -11.75 -13.10 0.56
N PRO A 23 -12.28 -13.98 1.44
CA PRO A 23 -12.81 -15.28 1.03
C PRO A 23 -14.32 -15.20 0.80
N ARG A 24 -14.82 -14.56 -0.27
CA ARG A 24 -16.23 -14.76 -0.70
C ARG A 24 -16.45 -14.54 -2.19
N SER A 25 -17.32 -15.36 -2.76
CA SER A 25 -17.91 -15.12 -4.08
C SER A 25 -18.67 -13.79 -4.06
N GLY A 26 -18.47 -12.93 -5.06
CA GLY A 26 -19.07 -11.60 -5.09
C GLY A 26 -20.61 -11.57 -5.01
N LYS A 27 -21.28 -12.71 -5.22
CA LYS A 27 -22.74 -12.86 -5.05
C LYS A 27 -23.14 -12.84 -3.58
N GLU A 28 -22.56 -13.70 -2.75
CA GLU A 28 -22.83 -13.72 -1.31
C GLU A 28 -22.39 -12.42 -0.62
N THR A 29 -21.28 -11.83 -1.06
CA THR A 29 -20.82 -10.55 -0.53
C THR A 29 -21.78 -9.42 -0.88
N ARG A 30 -22.33 -9.40 -2.10
CA ARG A 30 -23.34 -8.39 -2.48
C ARG A 30 -24.64 -8.58 -1.72
N GLU A 31 -25.13 -9.80 -1.57
CA GLU A 31 -26.35 -10.08 -0.79
C GLU A 31 -26.17 -9.69 0.68
N LYS A 32 -25.09 -10.15 1.32
CA LYS A 32 -24.81 -9.80 2.73
C LYS A 32 -24.55 -8.31 2.92
N LEU A 33 -23.79 -7.67 2.03
CA LEU A 33 -23.54 -6.24 2.09
C LEU A 33 -24.83 -5.45 1.86
N THR A 34 -25.73 -5.88 0.98
CA THR A 34 -27.02 -5.21 0.76
C THR A 34 -27.94 -5.37 1.97
N GLU A 35 -27.95 -6.55 2.60
CA GLU A 35 -28.76 -6.81 3.80
C GLU A 35 -28.23 -6.07 5.04
N GLU A 36 -26.92 -6.10 5.28
CA GLU A 36 -26.26 -5.32 6.34
C GLU A 36 -26.32 -3.83 6.05
N ALA A 37 -26.11 -3.40 4.81
CA ALA A 37 -26.25 -1.99 4.45
C ALA A 37 -27.69 -1.54 4.70
N ASN A 38 -28.72 -2.25 4.26
CA ASN A 38 -30.10 -1.81 4.49
C ASN A 38 -30.47 -1.73 5.98
N LYS A 39 -29.94 -2.62 6.83
CA LYS A 39 -30.16 -2.56 8.29
C LYS A 39 -29.37 -1.45 9.00
N ARG A 40 -28.27 -0.97 8.41
CA ARG A 40 -27.30 -0.07 9.06
C ARG A 40 -27.10 1.28 8.34
N SER A 41 -27.77 1.50 7.21
CA SER A 41 -27.57 2.66 6.30
C SER A 41 -27.95 4.01 6.90
N GLY A 42 -28.81 4.07 7.92
CA GLY A 42 -29.19 5.34 8.54
C GLY A 42 -27.99 6.04 9.16
N ASP A 43 -27.31 5.37 10.10
CA ASP A 43 -26.20 5.95 10.87
C ASP A 43 -24.84 5.80 10.18
N LEU A 44 -24.63 4.73 9.39
CA LEU A 44 -23.35 4.56 8.70
C LEU A 44 -23.19 5.51 7.53
N LYS A 45 -24.27 5.92 6.86
CA LYS A 45 -24.16 6.80 5.71
C LYS A 45 -23.67 8.19 6.13
N ASP A 46 -24.18 8.72 7.24
CA ASP A 46 -23.71 9.98 7.81
C ASP A 46 -22.23 9.92 8.25
N GLN A 47 -21.82 8.83 8.89
CA GLN A 47 -20.41 8.65 9.29
C GLN A 47 -19.49 8.41 8.09
N TRP A 48 -19.97 7.69 7.08
CA TRP A 48 -19.25 7.45 5.84
C TRP A 48 -19.10 8.73 5.03
N GLU A 49 -20.15 9.53 4.89
CA GLU A 49 -20.07 10.83 4.20
C GLU A 49 -19.11 11.78 4.91
N LYS A 50 -19.12 11.82 6.26
CA LYS A 50 -18.13 12.58 7.04
C LYS A 50 -16.70 12.05 6.87
N GLY A 51 -16.51 10.73 6.88
CA GLY A 51 -15.21 10.11 6.67
C GLY A 51 -14.67 10.36 5.26
N VAL A 52 -15.52 10.23 4.23
CA VAL A 52 -15.16 10.54 2.84
C VAL A 52 -14.85 12.01 2.66
N ALA A 53 -15.59 12.92 3.30
CA ALA A 53 -15.29 14.36 3.26
C ALA A 53 -13.91 14.67 3.87
N GLN A 54 -13.60 14.11 5.05
CA GLN A 54 -12.29 14.26 5.70
C GLN A 54 -11.15 13.68 4.85
N VAL A 55 -11.36 12.50 4.26
CA VAL A 55 -10.38 11.89 3.35
C VAL A 55 -10.19 12.75 2.10
N LYS A 56 -11.25 13.34 1.56
CA LYS A 56 -11.17 14.21 0.38
C LYS A 56 -10.39 15.49 0.68
N GLU A 57 -10.63 16.13 1.82
CA GLU A 57 -9.87 17.29 2.29
C GLU A 57 -8.38 16.96 2.50
N GLY A 58 -8.10 15.86 3.20
CA GLY A 58 -6.73 15.37 3.40
C GLY A 58 -6.06 14.98 2.08
N TYR A 59 -6.82 14.43 1.13
CA TYR A 59 -6.34 14.08 -0.20
C TYR A 59 -6.00 15.31 -1.03
N GLU A 60 -6.79 16.37 -1.02
CA GLU A 60 -6.47 17.61 -1.74
C GLU A 60 -5.21 18.28 -1.17
N GLN A 61 -5.05 18.30 0.16
CA GLN A 61 -3.83 18.78 0.81
C GLN A 61 -2.62 17.91 0.47
N ALA A 62 -2.76 16.58 0.55
CA ALA A 62 -1.71 15.64 0.19
C ALA A 62 -1.34 15.77 -1.29
N LYS A 63 -2.32 15.88 -2.19
CA LYS A 63 -2.11 16.06 -3.63
C LYS A 63 -1.34 17.34 -3.92
N THR A 64 -1.62 18.42 -3.20
CA THR A 64 -0.92 19.70 -3.37
C THR A 64 0.53 19.59 -2.90
N GLN A 65 0.76 18.99 -1.73
CA GLN A 65 2.11 18.75 -1.22
C GLN A 65 2.90 17.77 -2.11
N VAL A 66 2.26 16.70 -2.57
CA VAL A 66 2.86 15.72 -3.48
C VAL A 66 3.20 16.36 -4.83
N ASN A 67 2.36 17.22 -5.40
CA ASN A 67 2.73 17.93 -6.64
C ASN A 67 3.94 18.85 -6.41
N GLN A 68 3.95 19.65 -5.33
CA GLN A 68 5.10 20.51 -5.04
C GLN A 68 6.40 19.73 -4.80
N TYR A 69 6.32 18.59 -4.10
CA TYR A 69 7.47 17.71 -3.90
C TYR A 69 7.85 16.95 -5.17
N ALA A 70 6.89 16.53 -5.98
CA ALA A 70 7.13 15.84 -7.24
C ALA A 70 7.78 16.79 -8.25
N ASP A 71 7.33 18.04 -8.35
CA ASP A 71 7.96 19.05 -9.21
C ASP A 71 9.39 19.35 -8.74
N LYS A 72 9.62 19.56 -7.43
CA LYS A 72 10.98 19.72 -6.89
C LYS A 72 11.86 18.49 -7.13
N ALA A 73 11.31 17.29 -6.94
CA ALA A 73 12.02 16.04 -7.17
C ALA A 73 12.32 15.81 -8.65
N LYS A 74 11.43 16.23 -9.55
CA LYS A 74 11.60 16.14 -11.00
C LYS A 74 12.62 17.14 -11.50
N ASP A 75 12.65 18.35 -10.93
CA ASP A 75 13.66 19.37 -11.23
C ASP A 75 15.05 18.94 -10.74
N GLN A 76 15.15 18.44 -9.49
CA GLN A 76 16.36 17.82 -8.97
C GLN A 76 16.77 16.61 -9.80
N LEU A 77 15.84 15.70 -10.14
CA LEU A 77 16.15 14.54 -10.97
C LEU A 77 16.62 14.92 -12.37
N ASN A 78 16.13 16.01 -12.96
CA ASN A 78 16.62 16.50 -14.25
C ASN A 78 18.03 17.10 -14.14
N GLN A 79 18.31 17.88 -13.10
CA GLN A 79 19.66 18.39 -12.82
C GLN A 79 20.64 17.25 -12.55
N TYR A 80 20.23 16.26 -11.76
CA TYR A 80 21.01 15.07 -11.49
C TYR A 80 21.11 14.14 -12.70
N LYS A 81 20.09 13.98 -13.55
CA LYS A 81 20.18 13.19 -14.80
C LYS A 81 21.22 13.75 -15.75
N GLY A 82 21.29 15.08 -15.87
CA GLY A 82 22.31 15.74 -16.68
C GLY A 82 23.74 15.47 -16.21
N GLN A 83 23.94 15.11 -14.94
CA GLN A 83 25.24 14.71 -14.37
C GLN A 83 25.40 13.18 -14.24
N ALA A 84 24.30 12.45 -14.03
CA ALA A 84 24.27 11.02 -13.77
C ALA A 84 24.22 10.18 -15.04
N GLU A 85 23.78 10.71 -16.19
CA GLU A 85 23.94 9.98 -17.47
C GLU A 85 25.41 9.64 -17.77
N ALA A 86 26.38 10.32 -17.14
CA ALA A 86 27.79 9.96 -17.21
C ALA A 86 28.21 8.75 -16.31
N GLU A 87 27.39 8.34 -15.33
CA GLU A 87 27.77 7.34 -14.31
C GLU A 87 26.64 6.39 -13.85
N TYR A 88 25.45 6.42 -14.46
CA TYR A 88 24.31 5.63 -14.00
C TYR A 88 24.35 4.19 -14.52
N ASN A 89 25.00 3.31 -13.76
CA ASN A 89 25.02 1.88 -14.03
C ASN A 89 23.64 1.25 -13.71
N LYS A 90 22.74 1.28 -14.71
CA LYS A 90 21.38 0.73 -14.71
C LYS A 90 21.29 -0.68 -14.12
N GLU A 91 22.36 -1.46 -14.28
CA GLU A 91 22.46 -2.85 -13.81
C GLU A 91 22.55 -2.95 -12.28
N LYS A 92 23.32 -2.06 -11.62
CA LYS A 92 23.39 -2.02 -10.15
C LYS A 92 22.06 -1.62 -9.51
N VAL A 93 21.35 -0.67 -10.11
CA VAL A 93 20.05 -0.22 -9.60
C VAL A 93 18.99 -1.31 -9.76
N LYS A 94 19.02 -2.04 -10.88
CA LYS A 94 18.10 -3.15 -11.12
C LYS A 94 18.37 -4.33 -10.18
N SER A 95 19.63 -4.66 -9.92
CA SER A 95 20.01 -5.69 -8.93
C SER A 95 19.52 -5.29 -7.54
N GLN A 96 19.86 -4.08 -7.07
CA GLN A 96 19.43 -3.61 -5.75
C GLN A 96 17.90 -3.54 -5.59
N TYR A 97 17.18 -3.31 -6.69
CA TYR A 97 15.72 -3.35 -6.68
C TYR A 97 15.21 -4.79 -6.54
N ASN A 98 15.73 -5.72 -7.34
CA ASN A 98 15.34 -7.13 -7.28
C ASN A 98 15.68 -7.75 -5.91
N ASP A 99 16.90 -7.53 -5.40
CA ASP A 99 17.33 -8.05 -4.09
C ASP A 99 16.42 -7.57 -2.95
N LYS A 100 15.95 -6.31 -3.01
CA LYS A 100 15.01 -5.75 -2.03
C LYS A 100 13.60 -6.31 -2.16
N VAL A 101 13.17 -6.66 -3.38
CA VAL A 101 11.86 -7.27 -3.64
C VAL A 101 11.86 -8.72 -3.17
N ASP A 102 12.94 -9.46 -3.42
CA ASP A 102 13.09 -10.85 -2.97
C ASP A 102 13.19 -10.94 -1.44
N GLU A 103 14.01 -10.09 -0.79
CA GLU A 103 14.10 -10.00 0.69
C GLU A 103 12.72 -9.75 1.32
N LEU A 104 11.91 -8.89 0.70
CA LEU A 104 10.56 -8.59 1.17
C LEU A 104 9.58 -9.76 0.97
N ALA A 105 9.69 -10.46 -0.15
CA ALA A 105 8.87 -11.64 -0.42
C ALA A 105 9.17 -12.74 0.60
N ASP A 106 10.43 -12.98 0.92
CA ASP A 106 10.88 -13.95 1.91
C ASP A 106 10.42 -13.61 3.33
N ASP A 107 10.51 -12.33 3.74
CA ASP A 107 10.01 -11.86 5.04
C ASP A 107 8.48 -12.03 5.16
N ALA A 108 7.75 -11.71 4.08
CA ALA A 108 6.31 -11.88 4.04
C ALA A 108 5.91 -13.37 4.11
N GLN A 109 6.61 -14.25 3.38
CA GLN A 109 6.35 -15.69 3.41
C GLN A 109 6.63 -16.27 4.80
N SER A 110 7.77 -15.91 5.39
CA SER A 110 8.17 -16.35 6.73
C SER A 110 7.18 -15.90 7.81
N GLY A 111 6.66 -14.68 7.72
CA GLY A 111 5.62 -14.18 8.63
C GLY A 111 4.30 -14.95 8.52
N ILE A 112 3.89 -15.32 7.31
CA ILE A 112 2.66 -16.08 7.06
C ILE A 112 2.80 -17.54 7.54
N GLU A 113 3.95 -18.19 7.31
CA GLU A 113 4.20 -19.57 7.74
C GLU A 113 4.23 -19.69 9.27
N ASN A 114 4.96 -18.81 9.96
CA ASN A 114 4.98 -18.78 11.43
C ASN A 114 3.58 -18.58 12.04
N THR A 115 2.76 -17.74 11.40
CA THR A 115 1.38 -17.52 11.81
C THR A 115 0.54 -18.78 11.59
N LYS A 116 0.67 -19.43 10.43
CA LYS A 116 -0.06 -20.66 10.08
C LYS A 116 0.27 -21.83 11.01
N ASP A 117 1.53 -22.02 11.39
CA ASP A 117 1.93 -23.06 12.35
C ASP A 117 1.40 -22.76 13.76
N SER A 118 1.40 -21.50 14.18
CA SER A 118 0.81 -21.08 15.47
C SER A 118 -0.69 -21.35 15.54
N PHE A 119 -1.41 -21.25 14.41
CA PHE A 119 -2.84 -21.57 14.33
C PHE A 119 -3.14 -23.08 14.24
N LYS A 120 -2.15 -23.91 13.89
CA LYS A 120 -2.32 -25.36 13.71
C LYS A 120 -2.03 -26.17 14.98
N VAL A 121 -1.47 -25.52 16.00
CA VAL A 121 -1.07 -26.12 17.30
C VAL A 121 -2.15 -25.96 18.39
N ASN A 122 -3.35 -25.45 18.06
CA ASN A 122 -4.55 -25.54 18.91
C ASN A 122 -5.60 -26.47 18.29
#